data_AF-A0A2N1M1H1-F1
#
_entry.id   AF-A0A2N1M1H1-F1
#
_cell.length_a   1.000
_cell.length_b   1.000
_cell.length_c   1.000
_cell.angle_alpha   90.00
_cell.angle_beta   90.00
_cell.angle_gamma   90.00
#
_symmetry.space_group_name_H-M   'P 1'
#
loop_
_entity.id
_entity.type
_entity.pdbx_description
1 polymer ?
#
loop_
_entity_poly.entity_id
_entity_poly.type
_entity_poly.pdbx_seq_one_letter_code
_entity_poly.pdbx_strand_id
1 'polypeptide(L)'
;MHCYAQKPFLSSPAITMARNLRELLLNIDKLPDQQSFTMNPTKFTKIESYVQFLLNKLKSSSTKEAFVEELRCNNDNFLEIGLPPNNENLKDNFEITSEVNLLKMEESSFERSKEEIIKALVAQLISIYDNVLQEYVEAEINRRNGFRNYLNFLKIYKKIEIFCNIYKIRLKGQTIKNQTNTKIVDYSEQKIKLTTLTITLRAAKRIDRLLSLSNKNFLIVDIFPNLDVAFFKSSSINVAAYECWLKIIETGEIISEEQGYEIYQQKKKEENSLRENILKQ
;
A
#
# COMPACT_ATOMS: atom_id res chain seq x y z
N MET A 1 -1.19 -40.44 -20.44
CA MET A 1 -1.58 -39.10 -20.90
C MET A 1 -1.71 -38.23 -19.66
N HIS A 2 -0.64 -37.53 -19.27
CA HIS A 2 -0.65 -36.69 -18.07
C HIS A 2 -1.37 -35.38 -18.40
N CYS A 3 -2.59 -35.22 -17.90
CA CYS A 3 -3.27 -33.93 -17.90
C CYS A 3 -2.50 -32.99 -16.96
N TYR A 4 -1.62 -32.16 -17.52
CA TYR A 4 -1.10 -31.01 -16.80
C TYR A 4 -2.29 -30.09 -16.52
N ALA A 5 -2.73 -30.05 -15.26
CA ALA A 5 -3.66 -29.03 -14.82
C ALA A 5 -3.03 -27.66 -15.14
N GLN A 6 -3.62 -26.93 -16.08
CA GLN A 6 -3.20 -25.56 -16.39
C GLN A 6 -3.21 -24.78 -15.08
N LYS A 7 -2.07 -24.19 -14.74
CA LYS A 7 -1.93 -23.34 -13.56
C LYS A 7 -2.98 -22.22 -13.70
N PRO A 8 -3.81 -21.96 -12.68
CA PRO A 8 -4.83 -20.94 -12.78
C PRO A 8 -4.17 -19.59 -13.07
N PHE A 9 -4.68 -18.92 -14.10
CA PHE A 9 -4.14 -17.69 -14.66
C PHE A 9 -4.06 -16.54 -13.64
N LEU A 10 -5.04 -16.48 -12.72
CA LEU A 10 -4.97 -15.69 -11.50
C LEU A 10 -4.84 -16.61 -10.30
N SER A 11 -3.99 -16.24 -9.34
CA SER A 11 -3.89 -16.96 -8.08
C SER A 11 -5.13 -16.75 -7.21
N SER A 12 -5.49 -17.73 -6.38
CA SER A 12 -6.62 -17.60 -5.45
C SER A 12 -6.50 -16.36 -4.54
N PRO A 13 -5.31 -16.02 -3.98
CA PRO A 13 -5.14 -14.77 -3.23
C PRO A 13 -5.43 -13.52 -4.06
N ALA A 14 -5.03 -13.47 -5.33
CA ALA A 14 -5.30 -12.33 -6.20
C ALA A 14 -6.80 -12.18 -6.48
N ILE A 15 -7.52 -13.28 -6.71
CA ILE A 15 -8.97 -13.28 -6.90
C ILE A 15 -9.68 -12.80 -5.63
N THR A 16 -9.30 -13.33 -4.46
CA THR A 16 -9.85 -12.90 -3.17
C THR A 16 -9.61 -11.41 -2.93
N MET A 17 -8.40 -10.92 -3.19
CA MET A 17 -8.07 -9.50 -3.07
C MET A 17 -8.93 -8.63 -4.01
N ALA A 18 -9.11 -9.04 -5.27
CA ALA A 18 -9.97 -8.32 -6.20
C ALA A 18 -11.43 -8.27 -5.75
N ARG A 19 -11.96 -9.39 -5.24
CA ARG A 19 -13.33 -9.44 -4.70
C ARG A 19 -13.48 -8.52 -3.49
N ASN A 20 -12.52 -8.54 -2.56
CA ASN A 20 -12.55 -7.64 -1.41
C ASN A 20 -12.48 -6.17 -1.85
N LEU A 21 -11.66 -5.84 -2.86
CA LEU A 21 -11.55 -4.48 -3.40
C LEU A 21 -12.82 -4.04 -4.12
N ARG A 22 -13.55 -4.95 -4.78
CA ARG A 22 -14.88 -4.66 -5.33
C ARG A 22 -15.85 -4.28 -4.22
N GLU A 23 -15.94 -5.10 -3.17
CA GLU A 23 -16.84 -4.83 -2.05
C GLU A 23 -16.49 -3.50 -1.37
N LEU A 24 -15.19 -3.21 -1.24
CA LEU A 24 -14.72 -1.91 -0.77
C LEU A 24 -15.15 -0.78 -1.73
N LEU A 25 -14.94 -0.95 -3.03
CA LEU A 25 -15.29 0.05 -4.05
C LEU A 25 -16.78 0.41 -4.00
N LEU A 26 -17.66 -0.58 -3.86
CA LEU A 26 -19.12 -0.39 -3.76
C LEU A 26 -19.55 0.36 -2.48
N ASN A 27 -18.69 0.42 -1.47
CA ASN A 27 -18.97 0.99 -0.16
C ASN A 27 -17.99 2.10 0.23
N ILE A 28 -17.16 2.58 -0.71
CA ILE A 28 -16.02 3.44 -0.41
C ILE A 28 -16.45 4.81 0.14
N ASP A 29 -17.62 5.29 -0.26
CA ASP A 29 -18.19 6.56 0.19
C ASP A 29 -18.69 6.53 1.65
N LYS A 30 -18.85 5.33 2.22
CA LYS A 30 -19.18 5.14 3.64
C LYS A 30 -17.97 5.28 4.56
N LEU A 31 -16.77 5.30 3.99
CA LEU A 31 -15.56 5.49 4.77
C LEU A 31 -15.32 6.98 5.02
N PRO A 32 -14.72 7.34 6.17
CA PRO A 32 -14.33 8.72 6.43
C PRO A 32 -13.32 9.20 5.38
N ASP A 33 -13.44 10.47 4.99
CA ASP A 33 -12.49 11.12 4.08
C ASP A 33 -11.21 11.44 4.84
N GLN A 34 -10.46 10.43 5.29
CA GLN A 34 -9.04 10.54 5.59
C GLN A 34 -8.45 9.22 6.07
N GLN A 35 -7.16 9.09 5.77
CA GLN A 35 -6.23 7.99 6.06
C GLN A 35 -5.95 7.80 7.56
N SER A 36 -6.88 8.14 8.44
CA SER A 36 -6.64 8.19 9.87
C SER A 36 -6.67 6.83 10.54
N PHE A 37 -6.90 5.72 9.84
CA PHE A 37 -6.88 4.41 10.52
C PHE A 37 -6.30 3.26 9.70
N THR A 38 -5.86 2.23 10.41
CA THR A 38 -5.44 0.92 9.88
C THR A 38 -5.90 -0.20 10.81
N MET A 39 -5.58 -1.44 10.46
CA MET A 39 -5.78 -2.61 11.32
C MET A 39 -5.05 -2.43 12.65
N ASN A 40 -5.72 -2.68 13.78
CA ASN A 40 -5.02 -2.79 15.05
C ASN A 40 -4.36 -4.17 15.19
N PRO A 41 -3.01 -4.27 15.22
CA PRO A 41 -2.31 -5.55 15.32
C PRO A 41 -2.52 -6.25 16.67
N THR A 42 -2.97 -5.52 17.70
CA THR A 42 -3.31 -6.10 19.01
C THR A 42 -4.63 -6.88 19.00
N LYS A 43 -5.53 -6.58 18.05
CA LYS A 43 -6.84 -7.24 17.89
C LYS A 43 -6.87 -8.23 16.75
N PHE A 44 -6.11 -7.98 15.68
CA PHE A 44 -6.07 -8.84 14.51
C PHE A 44 -4.67 -9.39 14.28
N THR A 45 -4.52 -10.71 14.42
CA THR A 45 -3.28 -11.43 14.08
C THR A 45 -3.19 -11.78 12.60
N LYS A 46 -4.32 -11.75 11.87
CA LYS A 46 -4.42 -12.06 10.44
C LYS A 46 -5.11 -10.94 9.67
N ILE A 47 -4.50 -10.51 8.57
CA ILE A 47 -5.02 -9.43 7.73
C ILE A 47 -6.37 -9.82 7.12
N GLU A 48 -6.56 -11.09 6.73
CA GLU A 48 -7.81 -11.57 6.15
C GLU A 48 -8.99 -11.41 7.12
N SER A 49 -8.77 -11.66 8.41
CA SER A 49 -9.78 -11.49 9.45
C SER A 49 -10.19 -10.02 9.58
N TYR A 50 -9.23 -9.10 9.56
CA TYR A 50 -9.50 -7.66 9.56
C TYR A 50 -10.28 -7.22 8.31
N VAL A 51 -9.88 -7.68 7.13
CA VAL A 51 -10.57 -7.33 5.87
C VAL A 51 -12.03 -7.79 5.90
N GLN A 52 -12.30 -9.02 6.35
CA GLN A 52 -13.68 -9.51 6.46
C GLN A 52 -14.49 -8.74 7.51
N PHE A 53 -13.89 -8.43 8.67
CA PHE A 53 -14.51 -7.60 9.70
C PHE A 53 -14.94 -6.24 9.12
N LEU A 54 -14.01 -5.54 8.46
CA LEU A 54 -14.28 -4.24 7.87
C LEU A 54 -15.38 -4.30 6.79
N LEU A 55 -15.32 -5.30 5.90
CA LEU A 55 -16.32 -5.46 4.84
C LEU A 55 -17.72 -5.77 5.40
N ASN A 56 -17.82 -6.64 6.41
CA ASN A 56 -19.09 -6.95 7.07
C ASN A 56 -19.70 -5.70 7.71
N LYS A 57 -18.86 -4.88 8.32
CA LYS A 57 -19.26 -3.62 8.93
C LYS A 57 -19.71 -2.56 7.92
N LEU A 58 -19.08 -2.49 6.75
CA LEU A 58 -19.52 -1.63 5.65
C LEU A 58 -20.88 -2.08 5.07
N LYS A 59 -21.15 -3.39 5.08
CA LYS A 59 -22.42 -3.97 4.64
C LYS A 59 -23.56 -3.72 5.63
N SER A 60 -23.30 -3.78 6.93
CA SER A 60 -24.31 -3.76 8.00
C SER A 60 -24.90 -2.38 8.32
N SER A 61 -24.86 -1.41 7.40
CA SER A 61 -25.47 -0.06 7.54
C SER A 61 -24.61 1.01 8.25
N SER A 62 -23.28 1.00 8.11
CA SER A 62 -22.49 2.17 8.51
C SER A 62 -22.65 3.31 7.49
N THR A 63 -23.17 4.46 7.93
CA THR A 63 -22.94 5.72 7.22
C THR A 63 -21.54 6.23 7.54
N LYS A 64 -21.05 7.19 6.77
CA LYS A 64 -19.76 7.82 7.01
C LYS A 64 -19.67 8.44 8.41
N GLU A 65 -20.72 9.13 8.82
CA GLU A 65 -20.82 9.78 10.13
C GLU A 65 -20.81 8.76 11.26
N ALA A 66 -21.56 7.66 11.11
CA ALA A 66 -21.57 6.57 12.08
C ALA A 66 -20.18 5.92 12.20
N PHE A 67 -19.47 5.76 11.07
CA PHE A 67 -18.12 5.20 11.07
C PHE A 67 -17.12 6.14 11.76
N VAL A 68 -17.19 7.45 11.50
CA VAL A 68 -16.37 8.48 12.17
C VAL A 68 -16.59 8.45 13.68
N GLU A 69 -17.85 8.42 14.12
CA GLU A 69 -18.17 8.44 15.53
C GLU A 69 -17.70 7.16 16.24
N GLU A 70 -17.79 6.02 15.57
CA GLU A 70 -17.26 4.78 16.10
C GLU A 70 -15.73 4.79 16.21
N LEU A 71 -15.01 5.40 15.26
CA LEU A 71 -13.56 5.60 15.39
C LEU A 71 -13.21 6.47 16.61
N ARG A 72 -14.01 7.52 16.90
CA ARG A 72 -13.80 8.41 18.06
C ARG A 72 -14.06 7.73 19.40
N CYS A 73 -15.06 6.85 19.48
CA CYS A 73 -15.45 6.16 20.71
C CYS A 73 -14.48 5.04 21.13
N ASN A 74 -13.19 5.13 20.79
CA ASN A 74 -12.17 4.11 21.00
C ASN A 74 -12.57 2.74 20.45
N ASN A 75 -12.70 2.65 19.14
CA ASN A 75 -12.80 1.35 18.50
C ASN A 75 -11.43 0.67 18.48
N ASP A 76 -11.18 -0.13 19.51
CA ASP A 76 -10.04 -1.03 19.66
C ASP A 76 -9.66 -1.80 18.38
N ASN A 77 -10.59 -2.02 17.44
CA ASN A 77 -10.32 -2.75 16.19
C ASN A 77 -9.49 -1.94 15.18
N PHE A 78 -9.47 -0.62 15.29
CA PHE A 78 -8.74 0.27 14.39
C PHE A 78 -7.65 1.00 15.14
N LEU A 79 -6.48 1.12 14.50
CA LEU A 79 -5.38 1.91 15.01
C LEU A 79 -5.33 3.23 14.27
N GLU A 80 -5.32 4.35 15.00
CA GLU A 80 -5.24 5.67 14.38
C GLU A 80 -3.85 5.91 13.78
N ILE A 81 -3.81 6.46 12.56
CA ILE A 81 -2.58 6.89 11.90
C ILE A 81 -2.59 8.43 11.93
N GLY A 82 -2.19 8.96 13.08
CA GLY A 82 -1.87 10.37 13.31
C GLY A 82 -0.37 10.63 13.23
N LEU A 83 0.06 11.91 13.16
CA LEU A 83 1.47 12.32 13.20
C LEU A 83 2.19 11.61 14.36
N PRO A 84 3.44 11.17 14.17
CA PRO A 84 4.16 10.40 15.17
C PRO A 84 4.14 11.17 16.49
N PRO A 85 3.87 10.50 17.63
CA PRO A 85 4.17 11.13 18.90
C PRO A 85 5.65 11.54 18.85
N ASN A 86 5.93 12.79 19.22
CA ASN A 86 7.29 13.20 19.53
C ASN A 86 7.75 12.28 20.66
N ASN A 87 8.42 11.19 20.32
CA ASN A 87 9.21 10.41 21.26
C ASN A 87 10.49 11.21 21.54
N GLU A 88 10.30 12.42 22.08
CA GLU A 88 11.35 13.11 22.80
C GLU A 88 11.59 12.31 24.07
N ASN A 89 12.74 11.62 24.09
CA ASN A 89 13.42 11.09 25.27
C ASN A 89 12.92 9.76 25.84
N LEU A 90 13.31 8.65 25.21
CA LEU A 90 13.65 7.45 25.97
C LEU A 90 15.12 7.56 26.44
N LYS A 91 15.34 8.29 27.52
CA LYS A 91 16.54 8.10 28.35
C LYS A 91 16.32 6.82 29.16
N ASP A 92 16.76 5.70 28.62
CA ASP A 92 16.86 4.46 29.39
C ASP A 92 18.24 4.41 30.06
N ASN A 93 18.25 4.65 31.37
CA ASN A 93 19.32 4.25 32.28
C ASN A 93 18.71 4.14 33.68
N PHE A 94 17.79 3.18 33.86
CA PHE A 94 17.45 2.71 35.21
C PHE A 94 18.50 1.69 35.63
N GLU A 95 19.30 2.04 36.64
CA GLU A 95 20.22 1.13 37.30
C GLU A 95 19.40 0.13 38.12
N ILE A 96 18.98 -0.98 37.49
CA ILE A 96 18.22 -2.03 38.17
C ILE A 96 19.15 -2.77 39.12
N THR A 97 18.70 -2.98 40.37
CA THR A 97 19.44 -3.76 41.37
C THR A 97 19.65 -5.18 40.86
N SER A 98 20.90 -5.65 40.83
CA SER A 98 21.23 -7.00 40.36
C SER A 98 20.61 -8.09 41.23
N GLU A 99 20.36 -9.26 40.64
CA GLU A 99 19.78 -10.42 41.32
C GLU A 99 20.63 -10.83 42.54
N VAL A 100 21.97 -10.72 42.40
CA VAL A 100 22.93 -11.01 43.46
C VAL A 100 22.80 -10.04 44.64
N ASN A 101 22.49 -8.77 44.38
CA ASN A 101 22.28 -7.78 45.42
C ASN A 101 20.91 -7.93 46.09
N LEU A 102 19.88 -8.32 45.33
CA LEU A 102 18.56 -8.65 45.86
C LEU A 102 18.62 -9.84 46.82
N LEU A 103 19.35 -10.90 46.48
CA LEU A 103 19.52 -12.09 47.33
C LEU A 103 20.27 -11.83 48.64
N LYS A 104 20.98 -10.70 48.76
CA LYS A 104 21.69 -10.29 49.98
C LYS A 104 20.85 -9.41 50.91
N MET A 105 19.63 -9.04 50.50
CA MET A 105 18.75 -8.19 51.29
C MET A 105 18.11 -8.96 52.45
N GLU A 106 17.74 -8.24 53.51
CA GLU A 106 16.97 -8.81 54.62
C GLU A 106 15.57 -9.23 54.15
N GLU A 107 15.06 -10.33 54.71
CA GLU A 107 13.77 -10.94 54.34
C GLU A 107 12.59 -9.95 54.42
N SER A 108 12.66 -9.00 55.36
CA SER A 108 11.66 -7.92 55.55
C SER A 108 11.57 -6.93 54.37
N SER A 109 12.66 -6.80 53.60
CA SER A 109 12.79 -5.87 52.46
C SER A 109 12.80 -6.57 51.11
N PHE A 110 13.15 -7.86 51.08
CA PHE A 110 13.29 -8.67 49.88
C PHE A 110 12.04 -8.66 48.99
N GLU A 111 10.87 -8.99 49.53
CA GLU A 111 9.63 -9.08 48.73
C GLU A 111 9.20 -7.73 48.15
N ARG A 112 9.41 -6.64 48.90
CA ARG A 112 9.13 -5.28 48.41
C ARG A 112 10.05 -4.91 47.25
N SER A 113 11.36 -5.10 47.43
CA SER A 113 12.37 -4.78 46.41
C SER A 113 12.18 -5.63 45.14
N LYS A 114 11.84 -6.91 45.30
CA LYS A 114 11.53 -7.81 44.18
C LYS A 114 10.34 -7.31 43.36
N GLU A 115 9.24 -6.93 44.03
CA GLU A 115 8.06 -6.39 43.36
C GLU A 115 8.34 -5.07 42.64
N GLU A 116 9.15 -4.19 43.23
CA GLU A 116 9.58 -2.93 42.59
C GLU A 116 10.44 -3.17 41.35
N ILE A 117 11.38 -4.13 41.40
CA ILE A 117 12.18 -4.55 40.25
C ILE A 117 11.29 -5.13 39.14
N ILE A 118 10.33 -6.00 39.48
CA ILE A 118 9.39 -6.57 38.50
C ILE A 118 8.59 -5.45 37.83
N LYS A 119 8.06 -4.48 38.59
CA LYS A 119 7.34 -3.33 38.03
C LYS A 119 8.20 -2.50 37.08
N ALA A 120 9.46 -2.26 37.43
CA ALA A 120 10.41 -1.55 36.56
C ALA A 120 10.68 -2.31 35.26
N LEU A 121 10.90 -3.63 35.34
CA LEU A 121 11.09 -4.49 34.16
C LEU A 121 9.84 -4.54 33.28
N VAL A 122 8.64 -4.62 33.88
CA VAL A 122 7.38 -4.57 33.14
C VAL A 122 7.21 -3.22 32.43
N ALA A 123 7.56 -2.10 33.07
CA ALA A 123 7.51 -0.78 32.44
C ALA A 123 8.47 -0.69 31.23
N GLN A 124 9.67 -1.29 31.33
CA GLN A 124 10.58 -1.40 30.18
C GLN A 124 9.99 -2.25 29.05
N LEU A 125 9.36 -3.39 29.37
CA LEU A 125 8.70 -4.21 28.37
C LEU A 125 7.55 -3.46 27.67
N ILE A 126 6.77 -2.67 28.39
CA ILE A 126 5.72 -1.83 27.81
C ILE A 126 6.32 -0.81 26.84
N SER A 127 7.38 -0.10 27.24
CA SER A 127 8.10 0.84 26.35
C SER A 127 8.62 0.17 25.07
N ILE A 128 9.23 -1.02 25.18
CA ILE A 128 9.69 -1.79 24.02
C ILE A 128 8.50 -2.18 23.12
N TYR A 129 7.38 -2.60 23.72
CA TYR A 129 6.18 -2.96 22.98
C TYR A 129 5.56 -1.76 22.25
N ASP A 130 5.52 -0.59 22.88
CA ASP A 130 5.04 0.64 22.27
C ASP A 130 5.90 1.03 21.04
N ASN A 131 7.22 0.83 21.12
CA ASN A 131 8.11 1.02 19.95
C ASN A 131 7.77 0.05 18.80
N VAL A 132 7.47 -1.22 19.09
CA VAL A 132 7.04 -2.19 18.06
C VAL A 132 5.72 -1.74 17.39
N LEU A 133 4.78 -1.19 18.16
CA LEU A 133 3.53 -0.65 17.62
C LEU A 133 3.78 0.59 16.75
N GLN A 134 4.70 1.46 17.16
CA GLN A 134 5.10 2.64 16.39
C GLN A 134 5.74 2.25 15.05
N GLU A 135 6.64 1.27 15.04
CA GLU A 135 7.24 0.73 13.80
C GLU A 135 6.17 0.17 12.85
N TYR A 136 5.13 -0.48 13.38
CA TYR A 136 4.00 -0.96 12.59
C TYR A 136 3.24 0.21 11.91
N VAL A 137 2.97 1.29 12.65
CA VAL A 137 2.33 2.51 12.12
C VAL A 137 3.18 3.13 11.03
N GLU A 138 4.50 3.25 11.26
CA GLU A 138 5.43 3.81 10.29
C GLU A 138 5.53 2.97 9.01
N ALA A 139 5.54 1.64 9.14
CA ALA A 139 5.51 0.74 7.99
C ALA A 139 4.24 0.94 7.14
N GLU A 140 3.10 1.12 7.78
CA GLU A 140 1.82 1.37 7.12
C GLU A 140 1.77 2.76 6.45
N ILE A 141 2.29 3.81 7.09
CA ILE A 141 2.48 5.12 6.48
C ILE A 141 3.38 5.01 5.23
N ASN A 142 4.49 4.29 5.33
CA ASN A 142 5.43 4.09 4.24
C ASN A 142 4.79 3.31 3.08
N ARG A 143 3.99 2.28 3.37
CA ARG A 143 3.21 1.53 2.36
C ARG A 143 2.27 2.46 1.60
N ARG A 144 1.48 3.29 2.31
CA ARG A 144 0.56 4.26 1.71
C ARG A 144 1.30 5.29 0.86
N ASN A 145 2.40 5.84 1.38
CA ASN A 145 3.28 6.78 0.67
C ASN A 145 3.89 6.16 -0.58
N GLY A 146 4.18 4.85 -0.57
CA GLY A 146 4.60 4.09 -1.73
C GLY A 146 3.69 4.34 -2.94
N PHE A 147 2.38 4.21 -2.79
CA PHE A 147 1.43 4.47 -3.89
C PHE A 147 1.51 5.91 -4.43
N ARG A 148 1.59 6.90 -3.54
CA ARG A 148 1.69 8.33 -3.92
C ARG A 148 2.98 8.59 -4.66
N ASN A 149 4.10 8.02 -4.21
CA ASN A 149 5.40 8.18 -4.84
C ASN A 149 5.40 7.63 -6.27
N TYR A 150 4.80 6.45 -6.51
CA TYR A 150 4.66 5.90 -7.86
C TYR A 150 3.83 6.81 -8.78
N LEU A 151 2.72 7.38 -8.28
CA LEU A 151 1.88 8.29 -9.05
C LEU A 151 2.55 9.64 -9.32
N ASN A 152 3.25 10.19 -8.34
CA ASN A 152 4.05 11.40 -8.49
C ASN A 152 5.17 11.18 -9.52
N PHE A 153 5.83 10.02 -9.48
CA PHE A 153 6.81 9.63 -10.48
C PHE A 153 6.19 9.61 -11.88
N LEU A 154 5.02 9.00 -12.06
CA LEU A 154 4.31 8.98 -13.34
C LEU A 154 3.90 10.38 -13.80
N LYS A 155 3.46 11.25 -12.88
CA LYS A 155 3.08 12.64 -13.17
C LYS A 155 4.26 13.45 -13.69
N ILE A 156 5.42 13.35 -13.03
CA ILE A 156 6.65 14.03 -13.45
C ILE A 156 7.13 13.46 -14.79
N TYR A 157 7.13 12.13 -14.96
CA TYR A 157 7.51 11.49 -16.22
C TYR A 157 6.66 12.01 -17.40
N LYS A 158 5.33 12.08 -17.25
CA LYS A 158 4.43 12.62 -18.29
C LYS A 158 4.77 14.07 -18.64
N LYS A 159 5.14 14.91 -17.67
CA LYS A 159 5.59 16.29 -17.93
C LYS A 159 6.88 16.32 -18.75
N ILE A 160 7.87 15.49 -18.41
CA ILE A 160 9.12 15.38 -19.19
C ILE A 160 8.81 14.89 -20.61
N GLU A 161 7.91 13.91 -20.77
CA GLU A 161 7.48 13.41 -22.08
C GLU A 161 6.91 14.52 -22.97
N ILE A 162 6.11 15.45 -22.39
CA ILE A 162 5.61 16.63 -23.09
C ILE A 162 6.75 17.56 -23.52
N PHE A 163 7.71 17.87 -22.63
CA PHE A 163 8.85 18.73 -22.97
C PHE A 163 9.80 18.12 -24.01
N CYS A 164 10.02 16.81 -23.97
CA CYS A 164 10.75 16.09 -25.02
C CYS A 164 10.06 16.22 -26.38
N ASN A 165 8.73 16.36 -26.38
CA ASN A 165 7.95 16.49 -27.59
C ASN A 165 7.89 17.90 -28.19
N ILE A 166 8.00 18.96 -27.37
CA ILE A 166 7.93 20.37 -27.84
C ILE A 166 9.12 20.74 -28.78
N TYR A 167 10.19 19.93 -28.83
CA TYR A 167 11.39 20.29 -29.56
C TYR A 167 11.18 20.31 -31.09
N LYS A 168 11.47 21.46 -31.72
CA LYS A 168 11.32 21.73 -33.17
C LYS A 168 12.11 20.78 -34.09
N ILE A 169 13.03 19.98 -33.57
CA ILE A 169 13.86 19.04 -34.33
C ILE A 169 13.99 17.75 -33.52
N ARG A 170 13.07 16.82 -33.73
CA ARG A 170 13.22 15.44 -33.24
C ARG A 170 14.36 14.77 -34.01
N LEU A 171 15.34 14.19 -33.30
CA LEU A 171 16.36 13.37 -33.94
C LEU A 171 15.69 12.21 -34.70
N LYS A 172 15.94 12.13 -36.00
CA LYS A 172 15.35 11.11 -36.89
C LYS A 172 15.67 9.72 -36.33
N GLY A 173 14.64 8.90 -36.10
CA GLY A 173 14.77 7.53 -35.58
C GLY A 173 14.59 7.34 -34.06
N GLN A 174 14.56 8.39 -33.24
CA GLN A 174 14.28 8.25 -31.80
C GLN A 174 12.80 8.45 -31.48
N THR A 175 12.16 7.61 -30.65
CA THR A 175 10.81 7.87 -30.14
C THR A 175 10.82 8.87 -28.99
N ILE A 176 9.73 9.64 -28.77
CA ILE A 176 9.59 10.57 -27.63
C ILE A 176 9.86 9.83 -26.31
N LYS A 177 9.34 8.60 -26.20
CA LYS A 177 9.56 7.71 -25.07
C LYS A 177 11.05 7.39 -24.88
N ASN A 178 11.76 7.01 -25.95
CA ASN A 178 13.19 6.72 -25.86
C ASN A 178 13.99 7.95 -25.45
N GLN A 179 13.71 9.11 -26.06
CA GLN A 179 14.36 10.38 -25.71
C GLN A 179 14.12 10.76 -24.25
N THR A 180 12.89 10.62 -23.77
CA THR A 180 12.51 10.86 -22.36
C THR A 180 13.27 9.94 -21.43
N ASN A 181 13.30 8.64 -21.74
CA ASN A 181 14.00 7.65 -20.93
C ASN A 181 15.51 7.93 -20.88
N THR A 182 16.14 8.21 -22.03
CA THR A 182 17.57 8.56 -22.10
C THR A 182 17.87 9.79 -21.26
N LYS A 183 17.10 10.88 -21.41
CA LYS A 183 17.29 12.10 -20.60
C LYS A 183 17.16 11.85 -19.10
N ILE A 184 16.17 11.07 -18.67
CA ILE A 184 16.00 10.73 -17.25
C ILE A 184 17.20 9.93 -16.74
N VAL A 185 17.63 8.92 -17.48
CA VAL A 185 18.77 8.08 -17.10
C VAL A 185 20.04 8.91 -17.00
N ASP A 186 20.32 9.75 -18.00
CA ASP A 186 21.51 10.60 -18.08
C ASP A 186 21.51 11.69 -17.00
N TYR A 187 20.43 12.45 -16.85
CA TYR A 187 20.33 13.54 -15.86
C TYR A 187 20.15 13.05 -14.43
N SER A 188 19.81 11.77 -14.24
CA SER A 188 19.87 11.13 -12.92
C SER A 188 21.26 10.60 -12.56
N GLU A 189 22.27 10.83 -13.41
CA GLU A 189 23.62 10.29 -13.23
C GLU A 189 23.61 8.76 -13.03
N GLN A 190 22.77 8.06 -13.81
CA GLN A 190 22.56 6.60 -13.71
C GLN A 190 21.98 6.11 -12.37
N LYS A 191 21.58 7.01 -11.46
CA LYS A 191 20.83 6.65 -10.24
C LYS A 191 19.52 5.93 -10.59
N ILE A 192 18.88 6.32 -11.70
CA ILE A 192 17.71 5.62 -12.24
C ILE A 192 18.15 4.86 -13.50
N LYS A 193 18.26 3.53 -13.38
CA LYS A 193 18.51 2.65 -14.53
C LYS A 193 17.26 2.53 -15.41
N LEU A 194 17.45 2.33 -16.72
CA LEU A 194 16.34 2.15 -17.69
C LEU A 194 15.36 1.03 -17.31
N THR A 195 15.88 -0.08 -16.79
CA THR A 195 15.08 -1.22 -16.32
C THR A 195 14.19 -0.82 -15.14
N THR A 196 14.77 -0.12 -14.16
CA THR A 196 14.07 0.40 -12.98
C THR A 196 12.99 1.40 -13.39
N LEU A 197 13.34 2.36 -14.25
CA LEU A 197 12.41 3.33 -14.82
C LEU A 197 11.19 2.64 -15.47
N THR A 198 11.44 1.63 -16.30
CA THR A 198 10.38 0.92 -17.03
C THR A 198 9.45 0.14 -16.09
N ILE A 199 10.00 -0.55 -15.09
CA ILE A 199 9.22 -1.28 -14.09
C ILE A 199 8.38 -0.33 -13.24
N THR A 200 8.99 0.77 -12.77
CA THR A 200 8.31 1.79 -11.96
C THR A 200 7.15 2.43 -12.71
N LEU A 201 7.36 2.83 -13.96
CA LEU A 201 6.29 3.42 -14.79
C LEU A 201 5.15 2.44 -15.06
N ARG A 202 5.46 1.16 -15.32
CA ARG A 202 4.43 0.15 -15.55
C ARG A 202 3.56 -0.07 -14.30
N ALA A 203 4.18 -0.20 -13.13
CA ALA A 203 3.46 -0.33 -11.87
C ALA A 203 2.65 0.94 -11.57
N ALA A 204 3.21 2.13 -11.77
CA ALA A 204 2.52 3.39 -11.56
C ALA A 204 1.28 3.54 -12.45
N LYS A 205 1.38 3.17 -13.74
CA LYS A 205 0.23 3.15 -14.66
C LYS A 205 -0.88 2.19 -14.17
N ARG A 206 -0.50 1.05 -13.61
CA ARG A 206 -1.47 0.10 -13.04
C ARG A 206 -2.14 0.68 -11.80
N ILE A 207 -1.38 1.25 -10.86
CA ILE A 207 -1.94 1.94 -9.67
C ILE A 207 -2.90 3.06 -10.09
N ASP A 208 -2.51 3.91 -11.06
CA ASP A 208 -3.34 5.00 -11.57
C ASP A 208 -4.68 4.51 -12.14
N ARG A 209 -4.68 3.33 -12.75
CA ARG A 209 -5.88 2.68 -13.31
C ARG A 209 -6.79 2.08 -12.24
N LEU A 210 -6.23 1.50 -11.19
CA LEU A 210 -7.04 1.09 -10.03
C LEU A 210 -7.72 2.30 -9.41
N LEU A 211 -6.99 3.39 -9.20
CA LEU A 211 -7.54 4.64 -8.68
C LEU A 211 -8.61 5.26 -9.58
N SER A 212 -8.54 5.07 -10.90
CA SER A 212 -9.60 5.54 -11.79
C SER A 212 -10.94 4.85 -11.52
N LEU A 213 -10.97 3.63 -10.98
CA LEU A 213 -12.22 2.96 -10.63
C LEU A 213 -12.93 3.64 -9.45
N SER A 214 -12.16 4.27 -8.55
CA SER A 214 -12.64 4.93 -7.34
C SER A 214 -12.69 6.46 -7.45
N ASN A 215 -12.78 7.02 -8.67
CA ASN A 215 -12.73 8.47 -8.90
C ASN A 215 -11.50 9.15 -8.23
N LYS A 216 -10.34 8.48 -8.27
CA LYS A 216 -9.09 8.90 -7.62
C LYS A 216 -9.14 8.94 -6.09
N ASN A 217 -10.11 8.27 -5.48
CA ASN A 217 -10.14 8.07 -4.03
C ASN A 217 -9.08 7.04 -3.62
N PHE A 218 -8.10 7.50 -2.84
CA PHE A 218 -6.97 6.70 -2.37
C PHE A 218 -7.34 5.61 -1.35
N LEU A 219 -8.53 5.66 -0.76
CA LEU A 219 -8.97 4.62 0.18
C LEU A 219 -8.93 3.21 -0.44
N ILE A 220 -9.09 3.09 -1.76
CA ILE A 220 -8.98 1.81 -2.48
C ILE A 220 -7.59 1.15 -2.36
N VAL A 221 -6.52 1.93 -2.09
CA VAL A 221 -5.16 1.41 -1.88
C VAL A 221 -4.71 1.49 -0.42
N ASP A 222 -5.38 2.29 0.40
CA ASP A 222 -4.98 2.52 1.80
C ASP A 222 -5.57 1.53 2.79
N ILE A 223 -6.80 1.08 2.53
CA ILE A 223 -7.60 0.41 3.56
C ILE A 223 -7.15 -1.03 3.84
N PHE A 224 -6.60 -1.72 2.83
CA PHE A 224 -6.18 -3.11 2.96
C PHE A 224 -4.66 -3.23 3.12
N PRO A 225 -4.16 -3.66 4.31
CA PRO A 225 -2.72 -3.75 4.58
C PRO A 225 -1.98 -4.74 3.68
N ASN A 226 -2.70 -5.72 3.11
CA ASN A 226 -2.12 -6.72 2.20
C ASN A 226 -1.99 -6.27 0.74
N LEU A 227 -2.42 -5.05 0.40
CA LEU A 227 -2.20 -4.46 -0.92
C LEU A 227 -0.93 -3.60 -0.91
N ASP A 228 0.11 -4.01 -1.64
CA ASP A 228 1.39 -3.29 -1.72
C ASP A 228 1.75 -2.93 -3.17
N VAL A 229 2.58 -1.89 -3.35
CA VAL A 229 3.10 -1.48 -4.66
C VAL A 229 3.82 -2.61 -5.41
N ALA A 230 4.40 -3.58 -4.70
CA ALA A 230 5.03 -4.76 -5.27
C ALA A 230 4.05 -5.63 -6.05
N PHE A 231 2.76 -5.66 -5.69
CA PHE A 231 1.73 -6.39 -6.44
C PHE A 231 1.62 -5.89 -7.89
N PHE A 232 1.81 -4.59 -8.10
CA PHE A 232 1.65 -3.96 -9.42
C PHE A 232 2.87 -4.12 -10.33
N LYS A 233 3.98 -4.68 -9.82
CA LYS A 233 5.18 -4.95 -10.63
C LYS A 233 4.95 -6.12 -11.58
N SER A 234 5.62 -6.12 -12.73
CA SER A 234 5.43 -7.18 -13.75
C SER A 234 5.92 -8.57 -13.32
N SER A 235 6.77 -8.65 -12.29
CA SER A 235 7.18 -9.91 -11.67
C SER A 235 6.04 -10.58 -10.89
N SER A 236 5.08 -9.78 -10.41
CA SER A 236 4.00 -10.23 -9.53
C SER A 236 2.73 -10.55 -10.31
N ILE A 237 2.38 -9.70 -11.29
CA ILE A 237 1.23 -9.88 -12.15
C ILE A 237 1.54 -9.46 -13.60
N ASN A 238 1.28 -10.35 -14.54
CA ASN A 238 1.49 -10.07 -15.97
C ASN A 238 0.42 -9.09 -16.50
N VAL A 239 0.53 -8.64 -17.75
CA VAL A 239 -0.39 -7.61 -18.29
C VAL A 239 -1.81 -8.11 -18.45
N ALA A 240 -2.03 -9.30 -19.01
CA ALA A 240 -3.37 -9.87 -19.18
C ALA A 240 -4.00 -10.17 -17.81
N ALA A 241 -3.24 -10.78 -16.90
CA ALA A 241 -3.70 -11.10 -15.55
C ALA A 241 -4.10 -9.85 -14.79
N TYR A 242 -3.37 -8.75 -14.97
CA TYR A 242 -3.73 -7.47 -14.40
C TYR A 242 -5.07 -6.95 -14.95
N GLU A 243 -5.33 -7.07 -16.25
CA GLU A 243 -6.63 -6.67 -16.83
C GLU A 243 -7.78 -7.48 -16.25
N CYS A 244 -7.63 -8.80 -16.14
CA CYS A 244 -8.67 -9.65 -15.57
C CYS A 244 -8.86 -9.37 -14.07
N TRP A 245 -7.78 -9.16 -13.32
CA TRP A 245 -7.84 -8.78 -11.91
C TRP A 245 -8.59 -7.45 -11.72
N LEU A 246 -8.28 -6.45 -12.55
CA LEU A 246 -8.96 -5.16 -12.51
C LEU A 246 -10.43 -5.29 -12.92
N LYS A 247 -10.76 -6.18 -13.86
CA LYS A 247 -12.15 -6.43 -14.29
C LYS A 247 -12.99 -7.04 -13.17
N ILE A 248 -12.42 -7.93 -12.36
CA ILE A 248 -13.11 -8.46 -11.16
C ILE A 248 -13.46 -7.32 -10.20
N ILE A 249 -12.58 -6.32 -10.03
CA ILE A 249 -12.87 -5.17 -9.16
C ILE A 249 -14.02 -4.34 -9.75
N GLU A 250 -13.93 -4.02 -11.04
CA GLU A 250 -14.89 -3.20 -11.77
C GLU A 250 -16.28 -3.85 -11.87
N THR A 251 -16.39 -5.07 -12.41
CA THR A 251 -17.66 -5.72 -12.75
C THR A 251 -17.98 -6.96 -11.93
N GLY A 252 -17.01 -7.52 -11.20
CA GLY A 252 -17.21 -8.72 -10.38
C GLY A 252 -17.04 -10.01 -11.17
N GLU A 253 -16.90 -9.89 -12.49
CA GLU A 253 -16.80 -11.00 -13.41
C GLU A 253 -15.34 -11.44 -13.56
N ILE A 254 -15.16 -12.76 -13.69
CA ILE A 254 -13.87 -13.34 -14.05
C ILE A 254 -13.88 -13.56 -15.55
N ILE A 255 -13.04 -12.82 -16.27
CA ILE A 255 -12.83 -12.96 -17.71
C ILE A 255 -11.62 -13.85 -18.02
N SER A 256 -11.56 -14.39 -19.24
CA SER A 256 -10.45 -15.25 -19.68
C SER A 256 -9.14 -14.46 -19.88
N GLU A 257 -8.01 -15.17 -19.99
CA GLU A 257 -6.71 -14.57 -20.29
C GLU A 257 -6.71 -13.87 -21.67
N GLU A 258 -7.36 -14.47 -22.67
CA GLU A 258 -7.48 -13.91 -24.02
C GLU A 258 -8.23 -12.58 -23.98
N GLN A 259 -9.36 -12.53 -23.27
CA GLN A 259 -10.13 -11.30 -23.09
C GLN A 259 -9.30 -10.23 -22.36
N GLY A 260 -8.54 -10.62 -21.34
CA GLY A 260 -7.59 -9.72 -20.66
C GLY A 260 -6.53 -9.15 -21.61
N TYR A 261 -5.99 -9.99 -22.49
CA TYR A 261 -5.01 -9.56 -23.49
C TYR A 261 -5.61 -8.60 -24.53
N GLU A 262 -6.84 -8.86 -24.99
CA GLU A 262 -7.57 -7.99 -25.92
C GLU A 262 -7.79 -6.59 -25.31
N ILE A 263 -8.25 -6.52 -24.06
CA ILE A 263 -8.41 -5.25 -23.33
C ILE A 263 -7.08 -4.48 -23.28
N TYR A 264 -5.98 -5.16 -22.97
CA TYR A 264 -4.65 -4.53 -22.94
C TYR A 264 -4.26 -3.97 -24.30
N GLN A 265 -4.45 -4.71 -25.39
CA GLN A 265 -4.11 -4.25 -26.74
C GLN A 265 -4.96 -3.05 -27.17
N GLN A 266 -6.25 -3.08 -26.85
CA GLN A 266 -7.17 -1.98 -27.15
C GLN A 266 -6.74 -0.70 -26.43
N LYS A 267 -6.45 -0.77 -25.12
CA LYS A 267 -5.97 0.38 -24.35
C LYS A 267 -4.63 0.91 -24.85
N LYS A 268 -3.73 0.01 -25.27
CA LYS A 268 -2.45 0.41 -25.87
C LYS A 268 -2.65 1.20 -27.17
N LYS A 269 -3.61 0.81 -28.00
CA LYS A 269 -3.98 1.57 -29.22
C LYS A 269 -4.56 2.94 -28.85
N GLU A 270 -5.48 2.99 -27.90
CA GLU A 270 -6.09 4.24 -27.41
C GLU A 270 -5.05 5.22 -26.84
N GLU A 271 -4.11 4.74 -26.00
CA GLU A 271 -3.03 5.57 -25.47
C GLU A 271 -2.16 6.15 -26.59
N ASN A 272 -1.87 5.37 -27.64
CA ASN A 272 -1.09 5.85 -28.78
C ASN A 272 -1.87 6.90 -29.59
N SER A 273 -3.16 6.68 -29.85
CA SER A 273 -4.01 7.64 -30.55
C SER A 273 -4.20 8.94 -29.76
N LEU A 274 -4.39 8.86 -28.44
CA LEU A 274 -4.52 10.04 -27.58
C LEU A 274 -3.24 10.87 -27.60
N ARG A 275 -2.07 10.20 -27.58
CA ARG A 275 -0.79 10.87 -27.78
C ARG A 275 -0.78 11.59 -29.13
N GLU A 276 -1.06 10.91 -30.23
CA GLU A 276 -1.14 11.52 -31.58
C GLU A 276 -2.09 12.72 -31.67
N ASN A 277 -3.17 12.75 -30.91
CA ASN A 277 -4.11 13.87 -30.92
C ASN A 277 -3.64 15.06 -30.07
N ILE A 278 -3.04 14.80 -28.89
CA ILE A 278 -2.35 15.85 -28.10
C ILE A 278 -1.17 16.44 -28.90
N LEU A 279 -0.62 15.68 -29.86
CA LEU A 279 0.47 16.08 -30.75
C LEU A 279 0.03 16.96 -31.94
N LYS A 280 -1.28 17.15 -32.17
CA LYS A 280 -1.82 17.94 -33.29
C LYS A 280 -2.45 19.28 -32.87
N GLN A 281 -2.52 19.56 -31.56
CA GLN A 281 -2.94 20.85 -30.99
C GLN A 281 -1.72 21.69 -30.64
#